data_AF-A0A916X6P6-F1
#
_entry.id   AF-A0A916X6P6-F1
#
_cell.length_a   1.000
_cell.length_b   1.000
_cell.length_c   1.000
_cell.angle_alpha   90.00
_cell.angle_beta   90.00
_cell.angle_gamma   90.00
#
_symmetry.space_group_name_H-M   'P 1'
#
loop_
_entity.id
_entity.type
_entity.pdbx_description
1 polymer ?
#
loop_
_entity_poly.entity_id
_entity_poly.type
_entity_poly.pdbx_seq_one_letter_code
_entity_poly.pdbx_strand_id
1 'polypeptide(L)'
;MADADRDLDRSTVCATLREGATRNGRALLATHRRLGTPGADVYAAAVAAGETPGTLACVQGFCWRAIGLEEATAVALSGYGLTAAGLAASVRLGFVGALRAQVLTGPLLAEVASVCAAPVAAGAEIAGFTPFADIAAMRQATLPLRLFSN
;
A
#
# COMPACT_ATOMS: atom_id res chain seq x y z
N MET A 1 -14.63 4.35 7.55
CA MET A 1 -13.49 3.42 7.30
C MET A 1 -13.86 2.37 6.27
N ALA A 2 -14.94 1.61 6.46
CA ALA A 2 -15.40 0.64 5.46
C ALA A 2 -15.71 1.27 4.09
N ASP A 3 -16.26 2.49 4.06
CA ASP A 3 -16.46 3.23 2.80
C ASP A 3 -15.14 3.55 2.09
N ALA A 4 -14.18 4.15 2.80
CA ALA A 4 -12.87 4.49 2.22
C ALA A 4 -12.11 3.26 1.68
N ASP A 5 -12.16 2.13 2.38
CA ASP A 5 -11.55 0.87 1.95
C ASP A 5 -12.24 0.31 0.70
N ARG A 6 -13.58 0.40 0.62
CA ARG A 6 -14.34 0.03 -0.59
C ARG A 6 -14.07 0.97 -1.75
N ASP A 7 -13.98 2.27 -1.52
CA ASP A 7 -13.73 3.27 -2.56
C ASP A 7 -12.33 3.12 -3.15
N LEU A 8 -11.33 2.83 -2.31
CA LEU A 8 -9.98 2.52 -2.76
C LEU A 8 -9.94 1.23 -3.60
N ASP A 9 -10.59 0.16 -3.14
CA ASP A 9 -10.64 -1.11 -3.87
C ASP A 9 -11.36 -0.97 -5.21
N ARG A 10 -12.47 -0.23 -5.25
CA ARG A 10 -13.25 0.03 -6.47
C ARG A 10 -12.50 0.89 -7.48
N SER A 11 -11.80 1.92 -7.00
CA SER A 11 -11.00 2.81 -7.86
C SER A 11 -9.67 2.21 -8.32
N THR A 12 -9.23 1.08 -7.74
CA THR A 12 -8.06 0.33 -8.20
C THR A 12 -8.45 -0.55 -9.38
N VAL A 13 -8.25 -0.10 -10.62
CA VAL A 13 -8.73 -0.80 -11.83
C VAL A 13 -7.96 -2.09 -12.09
N CYS A 14 -6.65 -2.11 -11.85
CA CYS A 14 -5.83 -3.30 -12.06
C CYS A 14 -6.14 -4.41 -11.04
N ALA A 15 -6.70 -5.53 -11.50
CA ALA A 15 -7.06 -6.67 -10.65
C ALA A 15 -5.86 -7.20 -9.85
N THR A 16 -4.69 -7.33 -10.50
CA THR A 16 -3.46 -7.82 -9.87
C THR A 16 -2.97 -6.91 -8.73
N LEU A 17 -3.07 -5.59 -8.90
CA LEU A 17 -2.74 -4.64 -7.84
C LEU A 17 -3.76 -4.69 -6.70
N ARG A 18 -5.06 -4.80 -7.01
CA ARG A 18 -6.15 -4.92 -6.03
C ARG A 18 -6.02 -6.18 -5.17
N GLU A 19 -5.76 -7.32 -5.78
CA GLU A 19 -5.51 -8.60 -5.11
C GLU A 19 -4.23 -8.54 -4.25
N GLY A 20 -3.18 -7.88 -4.76
CA GLY A 20 -1.96 -7.62 -3.99
C GLY A 20 -2.22 -6.78 -2.74
N ALA A 21 -2.96 -5.69 -2.89
CA ALA A 21 -3.30 -4.78 -1.79
C ALA A 21 -4.14 -5.46 -0.71
N THR A 22 -5.18 -6.21 -1.08
CA THR A 22 -6.03 -6.94 -0.13
C THR A 22 -5.29 -8.09 0.55
N ARG A 23 -4.46 -8.85 -0.19
CA ARG A 23 -3.64 -9.92 0.41
C ARG A 23 -2.66 -9.37 1.44
N ASN A 24 -1.95 -8.28 1.11
CA ASN A 24 -0.99 -7.66 2.02
C ASN A 24 -1.70 -7.03 3.24
N GLY A 25 -2.84 -6.38 3.03
CA GLY A 25 -3.64 -5.83 4.13
C GLY A 25 -4.15 -6.92 5.08
N ARG A 26 -4.66 -8.04 4.56
CA ARG A 26 -5.08 -9.18 5.39
C ARG A 26 -3.92 -9.79 6.18
N ALA A 27 -2.72 -9.89 5.59
CA ALA A 27 -1.54 -10.39 6.29
C ALA A 27 -1.09 -9.45 7.43
N LEU A 28 -1.13 -8.14 7.19
CA LEU A 28 -0.85 -7.14 8.22
C LEU A 28 -1.90 -7.20 9.34
N LEU A 29 -3.18 -7.27 8.98
CA LEU A 29 -4.28 -7.35 9.94
C LEU A 29 -4.16 -8.61 10.81
N ALA A 30 -3.85 -9.75 10.22
CA ALA A 30 -3.62 -10.99 10.96
C ALA A 30 -2.48 -10.85 12.00
N THR A 31 -1.42 -10.11 11.65
CA THR A 31 -0.34 -9.77 12.59
C THR A 31 -0.87 -8.90 13.73
N HIS A 32 -1.62 -7.83 13.43
CA HIS A 32 -2.17 -6.93 14.45
C HIS A 32 -3.19 -7.59 15.38
N ARG A 33 -3.95 -8.57 14.91
CA ARG A 33 -4.79 -9.42 15.76
C ARG A 33 -3.97 -10.17 16.80
N ARG A 34 -2.88 -10.82 16.37
CA ARG A 34 -1.97 -11.56 17.27
C ARG A 34 -1.26 -10.65 18.27
N LEU A 35 -1.01 -9.39 17.89
CA LEU A 35 -0.46 -8.37 18.77
C LEU A 35 -1.51 -7.77 19.73
N GLY A 36 -2.79 -8.14 19.62
CA GLY A 36 -3.86 -7.58 20.45
C GLY A 36 -4.16 -6.12 20.17
N THR A 37 -3.92 -5.64 18.94
CA THR A 37 -4.19 -4.25 18.57
C THR A 37 -5.69 -3.94 18.72
N PRO A 38 -6.08 -2.85 19.41
CA PRO A 38 -7.47 -2.50 19.62
C PRO A 38 -8.27 -2.46 18.31
N GLY A 39 -9.39 -3.20 18.27
CA GLY A 39 -10.28 -3.27 17.12
C GLY A 39 -9.82 -4.12 15.93
N ALA A 40 -8.63 -4.74 15.99
CA ALA A 40 -8.14 -5.59 14.88
C ALA A 40 -9.03 -6.83 14.63
N ASP A 41 -9.57 -7.45 15.68
CA ASP A 41 -10.51 -8.57 15.51
C ASP A 41 -11.84 -8.14 14.89
N VAL A 42 -12.33 -6.94 15.24
CA VAL A 42 -13.55 -6.37 14.66
C VAL A 42 -13.35 -6.08 13.18
N TYR A 43 -12.23 -5.43 12.81
CA TYR A 43 -11.90 -5.21 11.40
C TYR A 43 -11.80 -6.55 10.65
N ALA A 44 -11.13 -7.54 11.23
CA ALA A 44 -10.97 -8.84 10.59
C ALA A 44 -12.29 -9.59 10.39
N ALA A 45 -13.22 -9.46 11.33
CA ALA A 45 -14.57 -9.99 11.19
C ALA A 45 -15.32 -9.30 10.03
N ALA A 46 -15.23 -7.97 9.90
CA ALA A 46 -15.82 -7.23 8.79
C ALA A 46 -15.23 -7.64 7.42
N VAL A 47 -13.91 -7.89 7.36
CA VAL A 47 -13.26 -8.42 6.15
C VAL A 47 -13.76 -9.82 5.82
N ALA A 48 -13.87 -10.70 6.82
CA ALA A 48 -14.35 -12.06 6.63
C ALA A 48 -15.83 -12.11 6.22
N ALA A 49 -16.63 -11.16 6.69
CA ALA A 49 -18.03 -10.97 6.30
C ALA A 49 -18.21 -10.32 4.92
N GLY A 50 -17.13 -9.87 4.27
CA GLY A 50 -17.19 -9.19 2.97
C GLY A 50 -17.69 -7.76 3.03
N GLU A 51 -17.79 -7.17 4.22
CA GLU A 51 -18.24 -5.79 4.42
C GLU A 51 -17.17 -4.77 4.00
N THR A 52 -15.89 -5.15 4.09
CA THR A 52 -14.76 -4.32 3.69
C THR A 52 -13.66 -5.16 3.04
N PRO A 53 -12.95 -4.66 2.00
CA PRO A 53 -11.94 -5.45 1.28
C PRO A 53 -10.72 -5.83 2.14
N GLY A 54 -10.31 -4.93 3.04
CA GLY A 54 -9.07 -5.05 3.82
C GLY A 54 -7.83 -4.67 3.01
N THR A 55 -7.89 -3.57 2.24
CA THR A 55 -6.74 -3.07 1.49
C THR A 55 -5.61 -2.63 2.42
N LEU A 56 -4.36 -2.83 1.99
CA LEU A 56 -3.18 -2.53 2.80
C LEU A 56 -3.17 -1.11 3.37
N ALA A 57 -3.49 -0.09 2.57
CA ALA A 57 -3.46 1.30 3.00
C ALA A 57 -4.48 1.57 4.13
N CYS A 58 -5.71 1.07 3.98
CA CYS A 58 -6.75 1.24 5.00
C CYS A 58 -6.44 0.45 6.28
N VAL A 59 -5.93 -0.78 6.15
CA VAL A 59 -5.49 -1.58 7.31
C VAL A 59 -4.32 -0.91 8.03
N GLN A 60 -3.32 -0.40 7.30
CA GLN A 60 -2.20 0.36 7.89
C GLN A 60 -2.72 1.57 8.68
N GLY A 61 -3.53 2.41 8.05
CA GLY A 61 -4.10 3.59 8.70
C GLY A 61 -4.87 3.24 9.97
N PHE A 62 -5.72 2.22 9.92
CA PHE A 62 -6.46 1.75 11.08
C PHE A 62 -5.55 1.22 12.20
N CYS A 63 -4.72 0.23 11.88
CA CYS A 63 -3.89 -0.45 12.87
C CYS A 63 -2.85 0.50 13.50
N TRP A 64 -2.24 1.37 12.70
CA TRP A 64 -1.24 2.32 13.19
C TRP A 64 -1.87 3.41 14.04
N ARG A 65 -3.04 3.92 13.67
CA ARG A 65 -3.79 4.85 14.52
C ARG A 65 -4.22 4.20 15.84
N ALA A 66 -4.58 2.92 15.82
CA ALA A 66 -5.00 2.16 17.00
C ALA A 66 -3.86 1.90 18.01
N ILE A 67 -2.60 1.88 17.56
CA ILE A 67 -1.42 1.80 18.44
C ILE A 67 -0.82 3.18 18.74
N GLY A 68 -1.49 4.27 18.38
CA GLY A 68 -1.12 5.63 18.76
C GLY A 68 -0.17 6.35 17.81
N LEU A 69 0.04 5.88 16.58
CA LEU A 69 0.81 6.65 15.61
C LEU A 69 0.00 7.87 15.14
N GLU A 70 0.69 8.99 15.08
CA GLU A 70 0.22 10.19 14.39
C GLU A 70 0.21 9.99 12.88
N GLU A 71 -0.65 10.72 12.19
CA GLU A 71 -0.84 10.61 10.74
C GLU A 71 0.47 10.84 9.98
N ALA A 72 1.24 11.89 10.32
CA ALA A 72 2.51 12.19 9.66
C ALA A 72 3.51 11.02 9.78
N THR A 73 3.57 10.37 10.95
CA THR A 73 4.43 9.21 11.19
C THR A 73 3.94 7.99 10.39
N ALA A 74 2.64 7.73 10.38
CA ALA A 74 2.04 6.65 9.59
C ALA A 74 2.33 6.83 8.09
N VAL A 75 2.15 8.04 7.56
CA VAL A 75 2.42 8.37 6.17
C VAL A 75 3.90 8.20 5.84
N ALA A 76 4.80 8.67 6.70
CA ALA A 76 6.25 8.51 6.51
C ALA A 76 6.67 7.03 6.49
N LEU A 77 6.13 6.20 7.38
CA LEU A 77 6.41 4.76 7.41
C LEU A 77 5.89 4.04 6.16
N SER A 78 4.67 4.37 5.70
CA SER A 78 4.12 3.82 4.46
C SER A 78 4.96 4.22 3.25
N GLY A 79 5.32 5.51 3.16
CA GLY A 79 6.16 6.06 2.10
C GLY A 79 7.57 5.44 2.05
N TYR A 80 8.18 5.22 3.22
CA TYR A 80 9.44 4.48 3.31
C TYR A 80 9.27 3.04 2.83
N GLY A 81 8.23 2.34 3.26
CA GLY A 81 7.93 0.96 2.85
C GLY A 81 7.78 0.84 1.33
N LEU A 82 7.04 1.75 0.71
CA LEU A 82 6.88 1.82 -0.75
C LEU A 82 8.24 2.01 -1.45
N THR A 83 9.02 2.99 -0.99
CA THR A 83 10.32 3.34 -1.59
C THR A 83 11.32 2.19 -1.48
N ALA A 84 11.43 1.60 -0.28
CA ALA A 84 12.33 0.47 -0.03
C ALA A 84 11.95 -0.76 -0.86
N ALA A 85 10.65 -1.09 -0.94
CA ALA A 85 10.18 -2.21 -1.75
C ALA A 85 10.43 -2.00 -3.25
N GLY A 86 10.18 -0.79 -3.76
CA GLY A 86 10.44 -0.42 -5.16
C GLY A 86 11.92 -0.47 -5.53
N LEU A 87 12.80 0.04 -4.67
CA LEU A 87 14.25 -0.05 -4.86
C LEU A 87 14.74 -1.51 -4.80
N ALA A 88 14.24 -2.31 -3.84
CA ALA A 88 14.57 -3.72 -3.75
C ALA A 88 14.09 -4.54 -4.97
N ALA A 89 12.94 -4.19 -5.55
CA ALA A 89 12.48 -4.76 -6.81
C ALA A 89 13.40 -4.34 -7.96
N SER A 90 13.76 -3.06 -8.04
CA SER A 90 14.64 -2.51 -9.08
C SER A 90 16.02 -3.18 -9.10
N VAL A 91 16.58 -3.50 -7.93
CA VAL A 91 17.83 -4.26 -7.81
C VAL A 91 17.67 -5.69 -8.32
N ARG A 92 16.60 -6.39 -7.91
CA ARG A 92 16.33 -7.78 -8.33
C ARG A 92 16.05 -7.91 -9.83
N LEU A 93 15.51 -6.86 -10.46
CA LEU A 93 15.30 -6.79 -11.90
C LEU A 93 16.56 -6.36 -12.68
N GLY A 94 17.65 -6.00 -11.99
CA GLY A 94 18.89 -5.56 -12.62
C GLY A 94 18.87 -4.14 -13.19
N PHE A 95 17.86 -3.32 -12.86
CA PHE A 95 17.79 -1.92 -13.32
C PHE A 95 18.84 -1.02 -12.64
N VAL A 96 19.15 -1.30 -11.37
CA VAL A 96 20.16 -0.57 -10.59
C VAL A 96 20.93 -1.53 -9.70
N GLY A 97 22.21 -1.23 -9.41
CA GLY A 97 22.97 -1.95 -8.39
C GLY A 97 22.57 -1.54 -6.97
N ALA A 98 22.88 -2.38 -5.98
CA ALA A 98 22.53 -2.14 -4.57
C ALA A 98 23.06 -0.80 -4.03
N LEU A 99 24.29 -0.42 -4.39
CA LEU A 99 24.86 0.88 -4.00
C LEU A 99 24.07 2.04 -4.61
N ARG A 100 23.72 1.94 -5.90
CA ARG A 100 22.94 2.99 -6.57
C ARG A 100 21.53 3.10 -5.98
N ALA A 101 20.92 1.98 -5.60
CA ALA A 101 19.64 1.99 -4.91
C ALA A 101 19.71 2.78 -3.59
N GLN A 102 20.75 2.58 -2.77
CA GLN A 102 20.95 3.34 -1.54
C GLN A 102 21.14 4.85 -1.79
N VAL A 103 21.88 5.22 -2.83
CA VAL A 103 22.04 6.63 -3.22
C VAL A 103 20.70 7.26 -3.62
N LEU A 104 19.80 6.50 -4.23
CA LEU A 104 18.48 6.98 -4.64
C LEU A 104 17.47 7.08 -3.47
N THR A 105 17.69 6.39 -2.36
CA THR A 105 16.78 6.37 -1.21
C THR A 105 16.47 7.78 -0.70
N GLY A 106 17.50 8.59 -0.44
CA GLY A 106 17.33 9.95 0.12
C GLY A 106 16.47 10.86 -0.77
N PRO A 107 16.83 11.06 -2.05
CA PRO A 107 16.05 11.87 -2.98
C PRO A 107 14.60 11.38 -3.17
N LEU A 108 14.39 10.07 -3.26
CA LEU A 108 13.04 9.51 -3.42
C LEU A 108 12.18 9.71 -2.17
N LEU A 109 12.74 9.55 -0.98
CA LEU A 109 12.02 9.83 0.26
C LEU A 109 11.69 11.32 0.42
N ALA A 110 12.56 12.22 -0.05
CA ALA A 110 12.28 13.64 -0.07
C ALA A 110 11.09 13.98 -0.99
N GLU A 111 11.02 13.35 -2.16
CA GLU A 111 9.87 13.51 -3.08
C GLU A 111 8.58 12.98 -2.45
N VAL A 112 8.62 11.77 -1.87
CA VAL A 112 7.48 11.19 -1.16
C VAL A 112 7.01 12.09 -0.03
N ALA A 113 7.94 12.61 0.79
CA ALA A 113 7.61 13.53 1.87
C ALA A 113 6.96 14.82 1.34
N SER A 114 7.45 15.36 0.21
CA SER A 114 6.88 16.55 -0.43
C SER A 114 5.44 16.32 -0.90
N VAL A 115 5.18 15.18 -1.54
CA VAL A 115 3.82 14.80 -1.98
C VAL A 115 2.90 14.62 -0.79
N CYS A 116 3.36 13.94 0.26
CA CYS A 116 2.60 13.67 1.46
C CYS A 116 2.33 14.90 2.34
N ALA A 117 3.15 15.95 2.22
CA ALA A 117 2.93 17.21 2.91
C ALA A 117 1.84 18.08 2.26
N ALA A 118 1.46 17.80 1.01
CA ALA A 118 0.39 18.52 0.35
C ALA A 118 -0.96 18.19 1.01
N PRO A 119 -1.76 19.20 1.37
CA PRO A 119 -3.07 18.96 1.98
C PRO A 119 -3.99 18.25 0.98
N VAL A 120 -4.73 17.26 1.47
CA VAL A 120 -5.78 16.61 0.70
C VAL A 120 -6.93 17.62 0.52
N ALA A 121 -7.31 17.89 -0.72
CA ALA A 121 -8.39 18.83 -1.02
C ALA A 121 -9.72 18.38 -0.38
N ALA A 122 -10.52 19.35 0.06
CA ALA A 122 -11.85 19.05 0.59
C ALA A 122 -12.71 18.36 -0.49
N GLY A 123 -13.26 17.20 -0.17
CA GLY A 123 -14.04 16.39 -1.11
C GLY A 123 -13.20 15.65 -2.15
N ALA A 124 -11.88 15.55 -1.98
CA ALA A 124 -11.05 14.72 -2.85
C ALA A 124 -11.55 13.27 -2.85
N GLU A 125 -11.79 12.74 -4.05
CA GLU A 125 -12.13 11.35 -4.23
C GLU A 125 -10.90 10.45 -4.01
N ILE A 126 -11.11 9.31 -3.37
CA ILE A 126 -10.08 8.29 -3.23
C ILE A 126 -9.89 7.64 -4.60
N ALA A 127 -8.65 7.66 -5.09
CA ALA A 127 -8.28 7.08 -6.38
C ALA A 127 -7.10 6.11 -6.22
N GLY A 128 -7.29 4.86 -6.66
CA GLY A 128 -6.25 3.83 -6.74
C GLY A 128 -5.63 3.69 -8.14
N PHE A 129 -5.98 4.54 -9.10
CA PHE A 129 -5.53 4.44 -10.49
C PHE A 129 -4.36 5.37 -10.79
N THR A 130 -3.25 4.79 -11.27
CA THR A 130 -2.07 5.49 -11.77
C THR A 130 -1.78 5.03 -13.20
N PRO A 131 -2.12 5.81 -14.25
CA PRO A 131 -2.21 5.32 -15.63
C PRO A 131 -1.03 4.47 -16.10
N PHE A 132 0.20 4.95 -15.95
CA PHE A 132 1.38 4.24 -16.42
C PHE A 132 1.68 2.98 -15.59
N ALA A 133 1.51 3.05 -14.26
CA ALA A 133 1.78 1.93 -13.36
C ALA A 133 0.73 0.82 -13.53
N ASP A 134 -0.55 1.18 -13.63
CA ASP A 134 -1.65 0.24 -13.85
C ASP A 134 -1.51 -0.48 -15.18
N ILE A 135 -1.23 0.24 -16.28
CA ILE A 135 -1.02 -0.38 -17.60
C ILE A 135 0.18 -1.34 -17.55
N ALA A 136 1.28 -0.94 -16.89
CA ALA A 136 2.45 -1.81 -16.74
C ALA A 136 2.12 -3.08 -15.94
N ALA A 137 1.38 -2.95 -14.83
CA ALA A 137 0.95 -4.08 -14.02
C ALA A 137 -0.01 -5.02 -14.79
N MET A 138 -0.97 -4.47 -15.54
CA MET A 138 -1.89 -5.25 -16.37
C MET A 138 -1.14 -6.03 -17.46
N ARG A 139 -0.11 -5.43 -18.07
CA ARG A 139 0.76 -6.13 -19.03
C ARG A 139 1.57 -7.22 -18.35
N GLN A 140 2.17 -6.93 -17.20
CA GLN A 140 2.94 -7.88 -16.42
C GLN A 140 2.12 -9.15 -16.10
N ALA A 141 0.83 -8.98 -15.77
CA ALA A 141 -0.05 -10.08 -15.43
C ALA A 141 -0.23 -11.12 -16.56
N THR A 142 0.03 -10.71 -17.81
CA THR A 142 -0.06 -11.57 -19.01
C THR A 142 1.26 -12.18 -19.45
N LEU A 143 2.38 -11.85 -18.78
CA LEU A 143 3.71 -12.36 -19.15
C LEU A 143 3.84 -13.86 -18.81
N PRO A 144 4.45 -14.66 -19.70
CA PRO A 144 4.60 -16.10 -19.49
C PRO A 144 5.59 -16.44 -18.37
N LEU A 145 6.55 -15.55 -18.08
CA LEU A 145 7.50 -15.68 -16.98
C LEU A 145 7.44 -14.42 -16.12
N ARG A 146 7.29 -14.61 -14.80
CA ARG A 146 7.16 -13.52 -13.83
C ARG A 146 8.08 -13.77 -12.64
N LEU A 147 8.91 -12.78 -12.31
CA LEU A 147 9.75 -12.75 -11.12
C LEU A 147 8.98 -12.37 -9.85
N PHE A 148 7.85 -11.66 -10.01
CA PHE A 148 6.99 -11.21 -8.92
C PHE A 148 5.54 -11.60 -9.17
N SER A 149 4.82 -11.87 -8.09
CA SER A 149 3.42 -12.29 -8.13
C SER A 149 2.46 -11.18 -8.58
N ASN A 150 2.88 -9.92 -8.55
CA ASN A 150 2.10 -8.72 -8.85
C ASN A 150 3.00 -7.49 -8.93
#